data_AF-A0A957U2I8-F1
#
_entry.id   AF-A0A957U2I8-F1
#
_cell.length_a   1.000
_cell.length_b   1.000
_cell.length_c   1.000
_cell.angle_alpha   90.00
_cell.angle_beta   90.00
_cell.angle_gamma   90.00
#
_symmetry.space_group_name_H-M   'P 1'
#
loop_
_entity.id
_entity.type
_entity.pdbx_description
1 polymer ?
#
loop_
_entity_poly.entity_id
_entity_poly.type
_entity_poly.pdbx_seq_one_letter_code
_entity_poly.pdbx_strand_id
1 'polypeptide(L)'
;MHKQADVYDFAGVGELAETTIQLLALGLMEQQRPRRGSTRPADDQVKHFVMQQARDYLAQVREGFVLSVRTADTGSRSELHYLLERVLTDWGQLSEELGLADTPGQAESNVGAAKGDAQRIERVRRQLLAFGMAAVALGFLPRVPAEQVTFPFSYGKPATYADIPSPDTPGELLWRIEELEETVWQVTATDLQELVTRRYGSLRRTYGFFEASALLAGQQSERFGVKKKATLTLL
;
A
#
# COMPACT_ATOMS: atom_id res chain seq x y z
N MET A 1 -16.42 -20.50 5.26
CA MET A 1 -16.63 -19.04 5.19
C MET A 1 -15.33 -18.23 4.98
N HIS A 2 -14.13 -18.79 5.12
CA HIS A 2 -12.86 -18.03 5.01
C HIS A 2 -12.42 -17.61 3.61
N LYS A 3 -12.81 -18.31 2.53
CA LYS A 3 -12.45 -17.93 1.16
C LYS A 3 -13.14 -16.66 0.65
N GLN A 4 -14.31 -16.32 1.18
CA GLN A 4 -15.04 -15.11 0.76
C GLN A 4 -14.40 -13.84 1.35
N ALA A 5 -13.95 -13.88 2.61
CA ALA A 5 -13.30 -12.74 3.25
C ALA A 5 -12.04 -12.29 2.50
N ASP A 6 -11.16 -13.22 2.12
CA ASP A 6 -9.92 -12.91 1.39
C ASP A 6 -10.21 -12.19 0.08
N VAL A 7 -11.22 -12.65 -0.63
CA VAL A 7 -11.60 -12.13 -1.93
C VAL A 7 -12.16 -10.70 -1.83
N TYR A 8 -12.83 -10.37 -0.72
CA TYR A 8 -13.26 -8.99 -0.43
C TYR A 8 -12.08 -8.09 -0.02
N ASP A 9 -11.07 -8.62 0.68
CA ASP A 9 -9.85 -7.85 0.97
C ASP A 9 -9.09 -7.50 -0.32
N PHE A 10 -8.99 -8.44 -1.27
CA PHE A 10 -8.41 -8.17 -2.61
C PHE A 10 -9.18 -7.10 -3.38
N ALA A 11 -10.51 -7.19 -3.40
CA ALA A 11 -11.36 -6.19 -4.06
C ALA A 11 -11.22 -4.81 -3.42
N GLY A 12 -11.15 -4.75 -2.09
CA GLY A 12 -10.98 -3.51 -1.33
C GLY A 12 -9.63 -2.82 -1.63
N VAL A 13 -8.54 -3.58 -1.75
CA VAL A 13 -7.23 -3.01 -2.15
C VAL A 13 -7.28 -2.48 -3.59
N GLY A 14 -7.95 -3.18 -4.50
CA GLY A 14 -8.14 -2.72 -5.87
C GLY A 14 -8.92 -1.40 -5.94
N GLU A 15 -10.04 -1.29 -5.21
CA GLU A 15 -10.83 -0.06 -5.14
C GLU A 15 -10.06 1.09 -4.50
N LEU A 16 -9.31 0.83 -3.43
CA LEU A 16 -8.43 1.83 -2.81
C LEU A 16 -7.37 2.32 -3.80
N ALA A 17 -6.76 1.42 -4.56
CA ALA A 17 -5.76 1.76 -5.55
C ALA A 17 -6.36 2.59 -6.70
N GLU A 18 -7.50 2.16 -7.27
CA GLU A 18 -8.23 2.88 -8.31
C GLU A 18 -8.62 4.30 -7.86
N THR A 19 -9.19 4.44 -6.67
CA THR A 19 -9.59 5.75 -6.13
C THR A 19 -8.40 6.65 -5.82
N THR A 20 -7.30 6.09 -5.33
CA THR A 20 -6.05 6.83 -5.11
C THR A 20 -5.47 7.35 -6.43
N ILE A 21 -5.43 6.52 -7.48
CA ILE A 21 -5.00 6.92 -8.83
C ILE A 21 -5.85 8.06 -9.37
N GLN A 22 -7.18 7.94 -9.26
CA GLN A 22 -8.11 8.96 -9.74
C GLN A 22 -7.90 10.30 -9.07
N LEU A 23 -7.71 10.33 -7.74
CA LEU A 23 -7.44 11.57 -7.01
C LEU A 23 -6.08 12.17 -7.35
N LEU A 24 -5.05 11.33 -7.49
CA LEU A 24 -3.73 11.79 -7.94
C LEU A 24 -3.80 12.36 -9.36
N ALA A 25 -4.47 11.67 -10.29
CA ALA A 25 -4.65 12.12 -11.66
C ALA A 25 -5.40 13.45 -11.70
N LEU A 26 -6.50 13.56 -10.98
CA LEU A 26 -7.31 14.77 -10.90
C LEU A 26 -6.50 15.94 -10.32
N GLY A 27 -5.79 15.73 -9.22
CA GLY A 27 -4.92 16.76 -8.64
C GLY A 27 -3.79 17.21 -9.58
N LEU A 28 -3.22 16.28 -10.35
CA LEU A 28 -2.21 16.60 -11.37
C LEU A 28 -2.79 17.33 -12.59
N MET A 29 -4.05 17.07 -12.97
CA MET A 29 -4.73 17.70 -14.10
C MET A 29 -5.33 19.07 -13.76
N GLU A 30 -5.91 19.25 -12.57
CA GLU A 30 -6.52 20.52 -12.13
C GLU A 30 -5.51 21.66 -12.09
N GLN A 31 -4.26 21.35 -11.74
CA GLN A 31 -3.19 22.34 -11.66
C GLN A 31 -2.53 22.68 -13.00
N GLN A 32 -2.81 21.91 -14.06
CA GLN A 32 -2.44 22.28 -15.42
C GLN A 32 -3.39 23.35 -16.00
N ARG A 33 -4.55 23.59 -15.40
CA ARG A 33 -5.51 24.63 -15.84
C ARG A 33 -5.26 25.95 -15.10
N PRO A 34 -5.34 27.11 -15.79
CA PRO A 34 -5.25 28.40 -15.11
C PRO A 34 -6.38 28.50 -14.06
N ARG A 35 -5.99 28.75 -12.80
CA ARG A 35 -6.86 28.79 -11.61
C ARG A 35 -8.22 29.45 -11.89
N ARG A 36 -9.24 28.63 -12.12
CA ARG A 36 -10.65 29.02 -12.08
C ARG A 36 -11.33 28.20 -10.99
N GLY A 37 -11.56 28.84 -9.85
CA GLY A 37 -12.39 28.31 -8.76
C GLY A 37 -11.60 27.56 -7.71
N SER A 38 -11.81 27.96 -6.45
CA SER A 38 -11.40 27.22 -5.26
C SER A 38 -11.95 25.79 -5.30
N THR A 39 -11.11 24.80 -5.04
CA THR A 39 -11.52 23.43 -4.70
C THR A 39 -12.65 23.50 -3.67
N ARG A 40 -13.74 22.76 -3.89
CA ARG A 40 -14.84 22.77 -2.94
C ARG A 40 -14.38 22.06 -1.65
N PRO A 41 -14.78 22.52 -0.46
CA PRO A 41 -14.39 21.89 0.80
C PRO A 41 -14.73 20.39 0.88
N ALA A 42 -15.76 19.95 0.17
CA ALA A 42 -16.15 18.55 0.07
C ALA A 42 -15.13 17.69 -0.72
N ASP A 43 -14.53 18.25 -1.77
CA ASP A 43 -13.53 17.54 -2.58
C ASP A 43 -12.22 17.37 -1.80
N ASP A 44 -11.86 18.36 -0.99
CA ASP A 44 -10.72 18.28 -0.06
C ASP A 44 -10.95 17.21 1.02
N GLN A 45 -12.16 17.09 1.58
CA GLN A 45 -12.49 16.05 2.56
C GLN A 45 -12.39 14.64 1.98
N VAL A 46 -12.90 14.42 0.76
CA VAL A 46 -12.77 13.13 0.07
C VAL A 46 -11.31 12.81 -0.21
N LYS A 47 -10.53 13.79 -0.67
CA LYS A 47 -9.09 13.63 -0.89
C LYS A 47 -8.38 13.22 0.40
N HIS A 48 -8.62 13.93 1.51
CA HIS A 48 -8.02 13.59 2.80
C HIS A 48 -8.41 12.19 3.28
N PHE A 49 -9.67 11.80 3.11
CA PHE A 49 -10.15 10.49 3.51
C PHE A 49 -9.47 9.35 2.73
N VAL A 50 -9.45 9.42 1.40
CA VAL A 50 -8.82 8.36 0.58
C VAL A 50 -7.32 8.31 0.80
N MET A 51 -6.64 9.46 0.93
CA MET A 51 -5.20 9.47 1.23
C MET A 51 -4.91 8.90 2.63
N GLN A 52 -5.79 9.13 3.61
CA GLN A 52 -5.68 8.47 4.91
C GLN A 52 -5.82 6.95 4.77
N GLN A 53 -6.80 6.46 4.00
CA GLN A 53 -6.94 5.02 3.75
C GLN A 53 -5.72 4.41 3.04
N ALA A 54 -5.13 5.14 2.09
CA ALA A 54 -3.91 4.71 1.41
C ALA A 54 -2.73 4.61 2.39
N ARG A 55 -2.61 5.55 3.32
CA ARG A 55 -1.59 5.50 4.39
C ARG A 55 -1.83 4.34 5.34
N ASP A 56 -3.06 4.12 5.78
CA ASP A 56 -3.41 3.01 6.68
C ASP A 56 -3.13 1.65 6.01
N TYR A 57 -3.35 1.54 4.70
CA TYR A 57 -2.97 0.36 3.92
C TYR A 57 -1.44 0.17 3.87
N LEU A 58 -0.68 1.23 3.58
CA LEU A 58 0.79 1.13 3.54
C LEU A 58 1.38 0.79 4.92
N ALA A 59 0.80 1.30 6.01
CA ALA A 59 1.16 0.90 7.36
C ALA A 59 0.96 -0.61 7.58
N GLN A 60 -0.16 -1.18 7.12
CA GLN A 60 -0.38 -2.63 7.17
C GLN A 60 0.62 -3.42 6.30
N VAL A 61 1.03 -2.87 5.15
CA VAL A 61 2.08 -3.44 4.30
C VAL A 61 3.42 -3.47 5.04
N ARG A 62 3.80 -2.38 5.70
CA ARG A 62 5.04 -2.28 6.49
C ARG A 62 5.03 -3.24 7.67
N GLU A 63 3.93 -3.31 8.41
CA GLU A 63 3.74 -4.28 9.49
C GLU A 63 3.83 -5.72 8.97
N GLY A 64 3.22 -6.01 7.82
CA GLY A 64 3.32 -7.32 7.17
C GLY A 64 4.73 -7.68 6.73
N PHE A 65 5.50 -6.70 6.23
CA PHE A 65 6.91 -6.88 5.94
C PHE A 65 7.69 -7.27 7.21
N VAL A 66 7.53 -6.53 8.30
CA VAL A 66 8.19 -6.79 9.60
C VAL A 66 7.88 -8.21 10.08
N LEU A 67 6.64 -8.67 9.93
CA LEU A 67 6.24 -10.03 10.29
C LEU A 67 6.88 -11.08 9.37
N SER A 68 7.04 -10.79 8.07
CA SER A 68 7.61 -11.72 7.09
C SER A 68 9.13 -11.91 7.22
N VAL A 69 9.86 -10.87 7.64
CA VAL A 69 11.33 -10.95 7.84
C VAL A 69 11.71 -11.97 8.91
N ARG A 70 10.79 -12.29 9.84
CA ARG A 70 10.98 -13.36 10.84
C ARG A 70 11.18 -14.76 10.23
N THR A 71 10.78 -14.98 8.99
CA THR A 71 10.85 -16.30 8.32
C THR A 71 11.80 -16.32 7.12
N ALA A 72 12.50 -15.22 6.83
CA ALA A 72 13.33 -15.09 5.64
C ALA A 72 14.82 -15.37 5.96
N ASP A 73 15.44 -16.25 5.16
CA ASP A 73 16.90 -16.41 5.12
C ASP A 73 17.51 -15.20 4.40
N THR A 74 18.18 -14.31 5.13
CA THR A 74 18.92 -13.18 4.55
C THR A 74 20.36 -13.58 4.27
N GLY A 75 20.80 -13.44 3.02
CA GLY A 75 22.11 -13.90 2.56
C GLY A 75 23.28 -12.95 2.88
N SER A 76 23.01 -11.74 3.40
CA SER A 76 24.01 -10.70 3.63
C SER A 76 23.96 -10.14 5.05
N ARG A 77 25.12 -10.08 5.72
CA ARG A 77 25.26 -9.59 7.10
C ARG A 77 24.97 -8.08 7.23
N SER A 78 25.33 -7.29 6.24
CA SER A 78 25.06 -5.84 6.25
C SER A 78 23.58 -5.54 6.05
N GLU A 79 22.91 -6.35 5.22
CA GLU A 79 21.46 -6.27 5.04
C GLU A 79 20.72 -6.69 6.32
N LEU A 80 21.16 -7.78 6.95
CA LEU A 80 20.63 -8.20 8.25
C LEU A 80 20.81 -7.10 9.29
N HIS A 81 21.96 -6.43 9.35
CA HIS A 81 22.16 -5.29 10.27
C HIS A 81 21.21 -4.12 9.99
N TYR A 82 21.06 -3.73 8.72
CA TYR A 82 20.11 -2.69 8.32
C TYR A 82 18.67 -3.03 8.71
N LEU A 83 18.25 -4.27 8.47
CA LEU A 83 16.93 -4.75 8.88
C LEU A 83 16.77 -4.77 10.40
N LEU A 84 17.80 -5.19 11.15
CA LEU A 84 17.75 -5.17 12.61
C LEU A 84 17.61 -3.75 13.16
N GLU A 85 18.38 -2.78 12.66
CA GLU A 85 18.28 -1.38 13.10
C GLU A 85 16.89 -0.78 12.81
N ARG A 86 16.32 -1.09 11.64
CA ARG A 86 15.05 -0.49 11.19
C ARG A 86 13.81 -1.19 11.72
N VAL A 87 13.87 -2.50 11.95
CA VAL A 87 12.71 -3.33 12.36
C VAL A 87 12.67 -3.59 13.87
N LEU A 88 13.82 -3.75 14.55
CA LEU A 88 13.81 -4.07 15.99
C LEU A 88 13.40 -2.90 16.88
N THR A 89 13.48 -1.66 16.40
CA THR A 89 13.13 -0.47 17.18
C THR A 89 11.64 -0.44 17.56
N ASP A 90 10.76 -1.03 16.75
CA ASP A 90 9.31 -1.04 16.96
C ASP A 90 8.78 -2.32 17.66
N TRP A 91 9.68 -3.20 18.14
CA TRP A 91 9.28 -4.50 18.71
C TRP A 91 8.55 -4.41 20.05
N GLY A 92 8.94 -3.44 20.90
CA GLY A 92 8.30 -3.22 22.20
C GLY A 92 6.82 -2.89 22.05
N GLN A 93 6.50 -1.96 21.17
CA GLN A 93 5.13 -1.54 20.87
C GLN A 93 4.31 -2.67 20.23
N LEU A 94 4.87 -3.43 19.29
CA LEU A 94 4.20 -4.58 18.69
C LEU A 94 3.93 -5.71 19.71
N SER A 95 4.81 -5.90 20.70
CA SER A 95 4.61 -6.89 21.77
C SER A 95 3.47 -6.52 22.72
N GLU A 96 3.28 -5.23 22.99
CA GLU A 96 2.15 -4.70 23.76
C GLU A 96 0.85 -4.81 22.95
N GLU A 97 0.88 -4.47 21.66
CA GLU A 97 -0.27 -4.56 20.75
C GLU A 97 -0.72 -6.01 20.46
N LEU A 98 0.22 -6.97 20.50
CA LEU A 98 -0.06 -8.41 20.38
C LEU A 98 -0.44 -9.07 21.71
N GLY A 99 -0.45 -8.32 22.83
CA GLY A 99 -0.77 -8.86 24.16
C GLY A 99 0.27 -9.85 24.69
N LEU A 100 1.53 -9.76 24.22
CA LEU A 100 2.63 -10.65 24.62
C LEU A 100 3.42 -10.10 25.82
N ALA A 101 3.14 -8.86 26.24
CA ALA A 101 3.73 -8.22 27.42
C ALA A 101 3.07 -8.64 28.75
N ASP A 102 2.53 -9.87 28.81
CA ASP A 102 2.14 -10.47 30.08
C ASP A 102 3.40 -10.83 30.87
N THR A 103 3.72 -9.95 31.82
CA THR A 103 4.76 -10.20 32.83
C THR A 103 4.33 -11.45 33.62
N PRO A 104 5.13 -12.55 33.65
CA PRO A 104 4.77 -13.73 34.43
C PRO A 104 4.96 -13.41 35.91
N GLY A 105 3.93 -12.85 36.54
CA GLY A 105 4.00 -12.43 37.94
C GLY A 105 2.70 -11.94 38.59
N GLN A 106 1.59 -11.81 37.86
CA GLN A 106 0.30 -11.41 38.45
C GLN A 106 -0.84 -12.32 37.97
N ALA A 107 -0.63 -13.63 38.10
CA ALA A 107 -1.64 -14.64 37.82
C ALA A 107 -2.37 -15.09 39.10
N GLU A 108 -2.67 -14.20 40.03
CA GLU A 108 -3.57 -14.48 41.15
C GLU A 108 -4.33 -13.21 41.54
N SER A 109 -5.42 -12.92 40.83
CA SER A 109 -6.65 -12.25 41.31
C SER A 109 -7.38 -11.57 40.16
N ASN A 110 -8.16 -12.34 39.40
CA ASN A 110 -9.47 -11.93 38.88
C ASN A 110 -10.12 -13.11 38.13
N VAL A 111 -10.56 -14.08 38.93
CA VAL A 111 -11.55 -15.06 38.50
C VAL A 111 -12.89 -14.34 38.47
N GLY A 112 -13.29 -13.80 37.32
CA GLY A 112 -14.63 -13.24 37.17
C GLY A 112 -14.83 -12.40 35.91
N ALA A 113 -15.60 -12.96 34.97
CA ALA A 113 -16.30 -12.29 33.88
C ALA A 113 -15.49 -11.86 32.63
N ALA A 114 -15.35 -12.79 31.67
CA ALA A 114 -15.94 -12.65 30.33
C ALA A 114 -15.63 -13.90 29.48
N LYS A 115 -16.60 -14.82 29.40
CA LYS A 115 -16.68 -15.80 28.32
C LYS A 115 -17.25 -15.08 27.10
N GLY A 116 -16.54 -15.16 25.97
CA GLY A 116 -17.12 -14.87 24.65
C GLY A 116 -16.63 -13.59 23.99
N ASP A 117 -15.36 -13.55 23.62
CA ASP A 117 -15.00 -13.55 22.20
C ASP A 117 -13.50 -13.78 22.08
N ALA A 118 -13.13 -14.73 21.23
CA ALA A 118 -11.75 -14.93 20.84
C ALA A 118 -11.23 -13.59 20.32
N GLN A 119 -10.28 -12.99 21.04
CA GLN A 119 -9.51 -11.84 20.60
C GLN A 119 -8.76 -12.30 19.34
N ARG A 120 -9.41 -12.05 18.20
CA ARG A 120 -9.12 -12.69 16.93
C ARG A 120 -7.72 -12.30 16.49
N ILE A 121 -6.84 -13.30 16.44
CA ILE A 121 -5.52 -13.27 15.80
C ILE A 121 -5.70 -13.16 14.26
N GLU A 122 -6.51 -12.20 13.80
CA GLU A 122 -6.79 -11.95 12.38
C GLU A 122 -5.90 -10.84 11.79
N ARG A 123 -5.33 -9.97 12.63
CA ARG A 123 -4.50 -8.83 12.20
C ARG A 123 -3.25 -9.27 11.43
N VAL A 124 -2.54 -10.29 11.93
CA VAL A 124 -1.34 -10.85 11.30
C VAL A 124 -1.61 -11.30 9.87
N ARG A 125 -2.75 -11.95 9.64
CA ARG A 125 -3.11 -12.43 8.30
C ARG A 125 -3.34 -11.28 7.33
N ARG A 126 -4.03 -10.22 7.76
CA ARG A 126 -4.31 -9.05 6.93
C ARG A 126 -3.04 -8.30 6.56
N GLN A 127 -2.15 -8.09 7.53
CA GLN A 127 -0.85 -7.45 7.33
C GLN A 127 0.01 -8.26 6.35
N LEU A 128 0.12 -9.58 6.53
CA LEU A 128 0.88 -10.45 5.62
C LEU A 128 0.29 -10.49 4.21
N LEU A 129 -1.04 -10.48 4.07
CA LEU A 129 -1.71 -10.41 2.78
C LEU A 129 -1.44 -9.07 2.09
N ALA A 130 -1.60 -7.96 2.80
CA ALA A 130 -1.33 -6.62 2.30
C ALA A 130 0.12 -6.52 1.81
N PHE A 131 1.08 -6.99 2.62
CA PHE A 131 2.49 -7.05 2.27
C PHE A 131 2.73 -7.91 1.01
N GLY A 132 2.18 -9.13 0.97
CA GLY A 132 2.32 -10.01 -0.20
C GLY A 132 1.81 -9.36 -1.48
N MET A 133 0.66 -8.67 -1.41
CA MET A 133 0.13 -7.91 -2.55
C MET A 133 1.05 -6.77 -2.97
N ALA A 134 1.56 -6.00 -2.02
CA ALA A 134 2.46 -4.89 -2.30
C ALA A 134 3.78 -5.36 -2.91
N ALA A 135 4.36 -6.45 -2.40
CA ALA A 135 5.59 -7.04 -2.94
C ALA A 135 5.39 -7.51 -4.40
N VAL A 136 4.25 -8.16 -4.69
CA VAL A 136 3.91 -8.56 -6.06
C VAL A 136 3.70 -7.34 -6.96
N ALA A 137 3.02 -6.30 -6.49
CA ALA A 137 2.81 -5.07 -7.26
C ALA A 137 4.13 -4.36 -7.58
N LEU A 138 5.04 -4.24 -6.61
CA LEU A 138 6.38 -3.66 -6.79
C LEU A 138 7.21 -4.47 -7.79
N GLY A 139 7.16 -5.80 -7.73
CA GLY A 139 7.86 -6.66 -8.69
C GLY A 139 7.21 -6.74 -10.08
N PHE A 140 5.91 -6.44 -10.17
CA PHE A 140 5.18 -6.38 -11.43
C PHE A 140 5.32 -5.02 -12.13
N LEU A 141 5.62 -3.95 -11.39
CA LEU A 141 5.71 -2.59 -11.88
C LEU A 141 6.48 -2.40 -13.21
N PRO A 142 7.68 -2.99 -13.42
CA PRO A 142 8.42 -2.83 -14.67
C PRO A 142 7.73 -3.47 -15.89
N ARG A 143 6.76 -4.36 -15.65
CA ARG A 143 6.03 -5.17 -16.64
C ARG A 143 4.62 -4.66 -16.92
N VAL A 144 4.21 -3.54 -16.32
CA VAL A 144 2.90 -2.93 -16.58
C VAL A 144 2.79 -2.58 -18.08
N PRO A 145 1.73 -3.03 -18.78
CA PRO A 145 1.53 -2.73 -20.19
C PRO A 145 1.37 -1.22 -20.41
N ALA A 146 1.96 -0.70 -21.50
CA ALA A 146 1.93 0.73 -21.80
C ALA A 146 0.52 1.33 -21.91
N GLU A 147 -0.45 0.54 -22.36
CA GLU A 147 -1.86 0.93 -22.49
C GLU A 147 -2.52 1.25 -21.14
N GLN A 148 -1.93 0.76 -20.04
CA GLN A 148 -2.46 0.92 -18.69
C GLN A 148 -1.68 1.93 -17.86
N VAL A 149 -0.62 2.52 -18.42
CA VAL A 149 0.14 3.57 -17.77
C VAL A 149 -0.58 4.89 -17.99
N THR A 150 -1.24 5.41 -16.95
CA THR A 150 -2.04 6.65 -17.00
C THR A 150 -1.33 7.84 -16.37
N PHE A 151 -0.11 7.66 -15.86
CA PHE A 151 0.67 8.76 -15.25
C PHE A 151 0.93 9.89 -16.27
N PRO A 152 0.46 11.13 -15.99
CA PRO A 152 0.36 12.19 -17.00
C PRO A 152 1.70 12.80 -17.43
N PHE A 153 2.75 12.64 -16.63
CA PHE A 153 4.07 13.21 -16.91
C PHE A 153 5.09 12.17 -17.42
N SER A 154 4.61 11.03 -17.91
CA SER A 154 5.47 9.96 -18.44
C SER A 154 6.31 10.45 -19.63
N TYR A 155 7.63 10.33 -19.54
CA TYR A 155 8.56 10.78 -20.59
C TYR A 155 8.72 9.78 -21.76
N GLY A 156 8.29 8.52 -21.60
CA GLY A 156 8.39 7.48 -22.64
C GLY A 156 7.26 7.55 -23.68
N LYS A 157 7.58 7.25 -24.94
CA LYS A 157 6.59 6.99 -26.00
C LYS A 157 6.87 5.60 -26.60
N PRO A 158 6.05 4.57 -26.30
CA PRO A 158 4.86 4.61 -25.44
C PRO A 158 5.23 4.77 -23.94
N ALA A 159 4.26 5.18 -23.11
CA ALA A 159 4.47 5.32 -21.67
C ALA A 159 4.82 3.96 -21.04
N THR A 160 5.71 3.95 -20.06
CA THR A 160 6.22 2.71 -19.46
C THR A 160 6.71 2.95 -18.05
N TYR A 161 6.86 1.89 -17.27
CA TYR A 161 7.57 1.85 -15.99
C TYR A 161 8.79 0.93 -16.00
N ALA A 162 9.24 0.47 -17.18
CA ALA A 162 10.34 -0.47 -17.32
C ALA A 162 11.69 0.02 -16.77
N ASP A 163 11.86 1.34 -16.60
CA ASP A 163 13.02 1.99 -15.99
C ASP A 163 13.00 1.94 -14.45
N ILE A 164 11.88 1.58 -13.83
CA ILE A 164 11.78 1.40 -12.38
C ILE A 164 12.15 -0.06 -12.08
N PRO A 165 13.29 -0.34 -11.43
CA PRO A 165 13.67 -1.72 -11.12
C PRO A 165 12.78 -2.32 -10.04
N SER A 166 12.57 -3.63 -10.11
CA SER A 166 11.99 -4.41 -9.01
C SER A 166 12.95 -4.36 -7.81
N PRO A 167 12.46 -4.28 -6.57
CA PRO A 167 13.31 -4.53 -5.40
C PRO A 167 13.76 -5.99 -5.43
N ASP A 168 15.07 -6.23 -5.35
CA ASP A 168 15.69 -7.55 -5.42
C ASP A 168 16.09 -8.08 -4.03
N THR A 169 16.09 -7.20 -3.02
CA THR A 169 16.47 -7.52 -1.65
C THR A 169 15.40 -7.07 -0.64
N PRO A 170 15.23 -7.76 0.50
CA PRO A 170 14.36 -7.30 1.59
C PRO A 170 14.63 -5.85 2.04
N GLY A 171 15.90 -5.42 2.09
CA GLY A 171 16.24 -4.04 2.42
C GLY A 171 15.71 -3.02 1.41
N GLU A 172 15.85 -3.31 0.11
CA GLU A 172 15.28 -2.48 -0.96
C GLU A 172 13.74 -2.46 -0.91
N LEU A 173 13.12 -3.60 -0.58
CA LEU A 173 11.67 -3.69 -0.45
C LEU A 173 11.16 -2.80 0.69
N LEU A 174 11.82 -2.84 1.86
CA LEU A 174 11.50 -1.94 2.97
C LEU A 174 11.64 -0.47 2.57
N TRP A 175 12.75 -0.12 1.93
CA TRP A 175 12.97 1.25 1.48
C TRP A 175 11.89 1.71 0.49
N ARG A 176 11.45 0.83 -0.42
CA ARG A 176 10.32 1.14 -1.31
C ARG A 176 9.02 1.38 -0.55
N ILE A 177 8.71 0.55 0.46
CA ILE A 177 7.51 0.74 1.28
C ILE A 177 7.56 2.09 2.01
N GLU A 178 8.70 2.43 2.63
CA GLU A 178 8.88 3.72 3.31
C GLU A 178 8.76 4.91 2.35
N GLU A 179 9.32 4.81 1.14
CA GLU A 179 9.19 5.83 0.10
C GLU A 179 7.72 6.06 -0.31
N LEU A 180 6.94 4.98 -0.44
CA LEU A 180 5.51 5.07 -0.76
C LEU A 180 4.75 5.80 0.37
N GLU A 181 4.99 5.42 1.63
CA GLU A 181 4.37 6.06 2.80
C GLU A 181 4.67 7.55 2.86
N GLU A 182 5.94 7.92 2.72
CA GLU A 182 6.39 9.31 2.73
C GLU A 182 5.75 10.10 1.60
N THR A 183 5.71 9.54 0.39
CA THR A 183 5.13 10.21 -0.79
C THR A 183 3.64 10.44 -0.62
N VAL A 184 2.88 9.45 -0.12
CA VAL A 184 1.44 9.63 0.13
C VAL A 184 1.19 10.69 1.20
N TRP A 185 2.02 10.74 2.25
CA TRP A 185 1.96 11.82 3.23
C TRP A 185 2.23 13.19 2.58
N GLN A 186 3.26 13.32 1.76
CA GLN A 186 3.61 14.56 1.05
C GLN A 186 2.48 15.04 0.12
N VAL A 187 1.76 14.14 -0.54
CA VAL A 187 0.61 14.49 -1.39
C VAL A 187 -0.52 15.19 -0.61
N THR A 188 -0.65 14.88 0.68
CA THR A 188 -1.62 15.56 1.56
C THR A 188 -1.10 16.86 2.16
N ALA A 189 0.22 16.97 2.36
CA ALA A 189 0.86 18.07 3.05
C ALA A 189 1.40 19.17 2.11
N THR A 190 1.63 18.86 0.83
CA THR A 190 2.35 19.72 -0.11
C THR A 190 1.63 19.80 -1.45
N ASP A 191 1.95 20.84 -2.22
CA ASP A 191 1.43 21.03 -3.56
C ASP A 191 1.92 19.94 -4.53
N LEU A 192 1.01 19.36 -5.31
CA LEU A 192 1.34 18.26 -6.23
C LEU A 192 2.33 18.70 -7.32
N GLN A 193 2.23 19.94 -7.80
CA GLN A 193 3.18 20.47 -8.79
C GLN A 193 4.61 20.62 -8.22
N GLU A 194 4.72 20.97 -6.94
CA GLU A 194 6.01 21.01 -6.26
C GLU A 194 6.61 19.60 -6.18
N LEU A 195 5.79 18.58 -5.91
CA LEU A 195 6.22 17.18 -5.93
C LEU A 195 6.62 16.71 -7.31
N VAL A 196 5.89 17.08 -8.37
CA VAL A 196 6.30 16.81 -9.75
C VAL A 196 7.68 17.40 -10.05
N THR A 197 7.97 18.60 -9.54
CA THR A 197 9.23 19.30 -9.84
C THR A 197 10.40 18.78 -8.99
N ARG A 198 10.18 18.52 -7.70
CA ARG A 198 11.25 18.21 -6.71
C ARG A 198 11.38 16.73 -6.37
N ARG A 199 10.33 15.95 -6.63
CA ARG A 199 10.17 14.55 -6.22
C ARG A 199 9.56 13.69 -7.32
N TYR A 200 9.78 14.05 -8.58
CA TYR A 200 9.24 13.34 -9.75
C TYR A 200 9.35 11.82 -9.66
N GLY A 201 10.56 11.32 -9.32
CA GLY A 201 10.84 9.89 -9.28
C GLY A 201 9.98 9.14 -8.27
N SER A 202 9.90 9.64 -7.04
CA SER A 202 9.12 9.03 -5.96
C SER A 202 7.62 9.13 -6.25
N LEU A 203 7.15 10.28 -6.74
CA LEU A 203 5.75 10.47 -7.13
C LEU A 203 5.33 9.49 -8.23
N ARG A 204 6.17 9.35 -9.27
CA ARG A 204 5.91 8.42 -10.38
C ARG A 204 5.90 6.96 -9.92
N ARG A 205 6.84 6.56 -9.05
CA ARG A 205 6.87 5.21 -8.46
C ARG A 205 5.62 4.93 -7.63
N THR A 206 5.20 5.89 -6.81
CA THR A 206 3.99 5.77 -5.98
C THR A 206 2.74 5.65 -6.84
N TYR A 207 2.62 6.48 -7.88
CA TYR A 207 1.51 6.37 -8.82
C TYR A 207 1.48 5.00 -9.51
N GLY A 208 2.63 4.57 -10.05
CA GLY A 208 2.74 3.28 -10.73
C GLY A 208 2.50 2.09 -9.80
N PHE A 209 2.89 2.17 -8.53
CA PHE A 209 2.57 1.16 -7.52
C PHE A 209 1.06 0.96 -7.37
N PHE A 210 0.29 2.05 -7.28
CA PHE A 210 -1.16 1.96 -7.22
C PHE A 210 -1.75 1.44 -8.54
N GLU A 211 -1.23 1.84 -9.70
CA GLU A 211 -1.68 1.27 -10.99
C GLU A 211 -1.44 -0.23 -11.08
N ALA A 212 -0.24 -0.70 -10.72
CA ALA A 212 0.08 -2.12 -10.68
C ALA A 212 -0.82 -2.86 -9.70
N SER A 213 -1.08 -2.28 -8.53
CA SER A 213 -1.98 -2.85 -7.51
C SER A 213 -3.42 -2.95 -8.01
N ALA A 214 -3.94 -1.92 -8.66
CA ALA A 214 -5.28 -1.89 -9.24
C ALA A 214 -5.43 -2.93 -10.36
N LEU A 215 -4.47 -3.03 -11.29
CA LEU A 215 -4.49 -4.05 -12.34
C LEU A 215 -4.46 -5.46 -11.75
N LEU A 216 -3.53 -5.74 -10.83
CA LEU A 216 -3.38 -7.08 -10.25
C LEU A 216 -4.63 -7.47 -9.47
N ALA A 217 -5.16 -6.56 -8.65
CA ALA A 217 -6.39 -6.78 -7.92
C ALA A 217 -7.57 -7.04 -8.87
N GLY A 218 -7.71 -6.23 -9.93
CA GLY A 218 -8.74 -6.41 -10.96
C GLY A 218 -8.67 -7.78 -11.64
N GLN A 219 -7.48 -8.20 -12.09
CA GLN A 219 -7.27 -9.52 -12.70
C GLN A 219 -7.63 -10.67 -11.75
N GLN A 220 -7.25 -10.56 -10.47
CA GLN A 220 -7.61 -11.58 -9.48
C GLN A 220 -9.11 -11.56 -9.16
N SER A 221 -9.73 -10.38 -9.00
CA SER A 221 -11.18 -10.24 -8.77
C SER A 221 -12.00 -10.81 -9.92
N GLU A 222 -11.57 -10.64 -11.18
CA GLU A 222 -12.20 -11.29 -12.34
C GLU A 222 -12.03 -12.81 -12.29
N ARG A 223 -10.82 -13.29 -11.98
CA ARG A 223 -10.52 -14.72 -11.87
C ARG A 223 -11.33 -15.41 -10.77
N PHE A 224 -11.63 -14.71 -9.69
CA PHE A 224 -12.46 -15.20 -8.58
C PHE A 224 -13.96 -14.92 -8.75
N GLY A 225 -14.38 -14.31 -9.87
CA GLY A 225 -15.79 -14.11 -10.21
C GLY A 225 -16.50 -13.01 -9.42
N VAL A 226 -15.76 -12.05 -8.86
CA VAL A 226 -16.27 -10.99 -7.97
C VAL A 226 -16.59 -9.73 -8.76
N LYS A 227 -15.75 -9.41 -9.76
CA LYS A 227 -16.05 -8.41 -10.79
C LYS A 227 -16.38 -9.17 -12.08
N LYS A 228 -17.51 -8.85 -12.73
CA LYS A 228 -17.82 -9.36 -14.08
C LYS A 228 -16.89 -8.67 -15.07
N LYS A 229 -16.29 -9.44 -15.99
CA LYS A 229 -15.52 -8.92 -17.13
C LYS A 229 -16.34 -7.82 -17.80
N ALA A 230 -15.84 -6.59 -17.78
CA ALA A 230 -16.45 -5.52 -18.56
C ALA A 230 -16.29 -5.91 -20.02
N THR A 231 -17.37 -6.45 -20.60
CA THR A 231 -17.42 -6.73 -22.03
C THR A 231 -17.54 -5.36 -22.69
N LEU A 232 -16.39 -4.76 -23.02
CA LEU A 232 -16.31 -3.60 -23.90
C LEU A 232 -16.94 -4.02 -25.23
N THR A 233 -18.25 -3.79 -25.31
CA THR A 233 -19.02 -3.90 -26.53
C THR A 233 -18.71 -2.62 -27.28
N LEU A 234 -17.72 -2.69 -28.18
CA LEU A 234 -17.49 -1.67 -29.20
C LEU A 234 -18.78 -1.58 -30.03
N LEU A 235 -19.51 -0.48 -29.84
CA LEU A 235 -20.52 0.05 -30.76
C LEU A 235 -20.06 1.45 -31.19
#